data_AF-A0A6N7VR49-F1
#
_entry.id   AF-A0A6N7VR49-F1
#
_cell.length_a   1.000
_cell.length_b   1.000
_cell.length_c   1.000
_cell.angle_alpha   90.00
_cell.angle_beta   90.00
_cell.angle_gamma   90.00
#
_symmetry.space_group_name_H-M   'P 1'
#
loop_
_entity.id
_entity.type
_entity.pdbx_description
1 polymer ?
#
loop_
_entity_poly.entity_id
_entity_poly.type
_entity_poly.pdbx_seq_one_letter_code
_entity_poly.pdbx_strand_id
1 'polypeptide(L)'
;MSEIEVTATKWDGGWELEIDRDHHTQVRTLDKARQQVIDYLDTTYPEVDHSDWSITVVPDIPEWDLVMQAREATREASEATVRAAELSRQAVRRLRAKGLSVTDSAAIMGVSRGRVSQLVD
;
A
#
# COMPACT_ATOMS: atom_id res chain seq x y z
N MET A 1 -4.01 6.96 19.39
CA MET A 1 -3.51 5.89 18.51
C MET A 1 -2.12 5.52 18.98
N SER A 2 -1.94 4.26 19.36
CA SER A 2 -0.63 3.70 19.63
C SER A 2 -0.16 2.94 18.40
N GLU A 3 1.15 2.92 18.19
CA GLU A 3 1.80 2.16 17.12
C GLU A 3 2.72 1.12 17.76
N ILE A 4 2.58 -0.13 17.34
CA ILE A 4 3.43 -1.23 17.79
C ILE A 4 3.93 -2.04 16.60
N GLU A 5 5.17 -2.47 16.69
CA GLU A 5 5.79 -3.41 15.76
C GLU A 5 5.85 -4.79 16.42
N VAL A 6 5.49 -5.82 15.68
CA VAL A 6 5.43 -7.21 16.16
C VAL A 6 6.33 -8.05 15.27
N THR A 7 7.38 -8.63 15.85
CA THR A 7 8.27 -9.52 15.11
C THR A 7 7.60 -10.88 14.94
N ALA A 8 7.59 -11.40 13.72
CA ALA A 8 6.98 -12.67 13.40
C ALA A 8 8.02 -13.71 12.98
N THR A 9 8.21 -14.74 13.80
CA THR A 9 9.22 -15.79 13.59
C THR A 9 8.56 -17.09 13.17
N LYS A 10 9.06 -17.72 12.10
CA LYS A 10 8.49 -18.95 11.54
C LYS A 10 8.84 -20.17 12.40
N TRP A 11 7.87 -21.04 12.65
CA TRP A 11 8.06 -22.36 13.28
C TRP A 11 7.12 -23.43 12.70
N ASP A 12 7.25 -24.68 13.15
CA ASP A 12 6.48 -25.83 12.65
C ASP A 12 4.96 -25.64 12.78
N GLY A 13 4.53 -24.99 13.87
CA GLY A 13 3.13 -24.70 14.14
C GLY A 13 2.58 -23.45 13.47
N GLY A 14 3.37 -22.67 12.72
CA GLY A 14 2.93 -21.40 12.16
C GLY A 14 3.96 -20.30 12.33
N TRP A 15 3.54 -19.21 12.96
CA TRP A 15 4.33 -18.02 13.26
C TRP A 15 4.13 -17.68 14.73
N GLU A 16 5.23 -17.49 15.43
CA GLU A 16 5.27 -16.82 16.73
C GLU A 16 5.25 -15.31 16.48
N LEU A 17 4.54 -14.57 17.33
CA LEU A 17 4.36 -13.13 17.27
C LEU A 17 4.87 -12.54 18.58
N GLU A 18 6.04 -11.92 18.53
CA GLU A 18 6.65 -11.20 19.66
C GLU A 18 6.12 -9.76 19.66
N ILE A 19 5.27 -9.43 20.64
CA ILE A 19 4.69 -8.09 20.81
C ILE A 19 5.65 -7.20 21.61
N ASP A 20 6.19 -7.77 22.69
CA ASP A 20 7.33 -7.26 23.43
C ASP A 20 8.07 -8.43 24.10
N ARG A 21 9.05 -8.10 24.96
CA ARG A 21 9.89 -9.09 25.64
C ARG A 21 9.08 -10.17 26.38
N ASP A 22 7.97 -9.80 27.01
CA ASP A 22 7.22 -10.65 27.92
C ASP A 22 5.88 -11.13 27.30
N HIS A 23 5.44 -10.52 26.20
CA HIS A 23 4.16 -10.79 25.56
C HIS A 23 4.33 -11.42 24.17
N HIS A 24 3.93 -12.69 24.08
CA HIS A 24 4.04 -13.51 22.87
C HIS A 24 2.70 -14.19 22.57
N THR A 25 2.37 -14.30 21.29
CA THR A 25 1.23 -15.07 20.80
C THR A 25 1.58 -15.77 19.49
N GLN A 26 0.65 -16.48 18.87
CA GLN A 26 0.95 -17.26 17.67
C GLN A 26 -0.24 -17.39 16.71
N VAL A 27 0.07 -17.51 15.43
CA VAL A 27 -0.91 -17.78 14.37
C VAL A 27 -0.41 -18.83 13.40
N ARG A 28 -1.32 -19.58 12.78
CA ARG A 28 -0.96 -20.52 11.71
C ARG A 28 -0.49 -19.78 10.45
N THR A 29 -1.10 -18.65 10.15
CA THR A 29 -0.89 -17.84 8.94
C THR A 29 -0.91 -16.35 9.28
N LEU A 30 -0.04 -15.54 8.64
CA LEU A 30 0.18 -14.13 8.99
C LEU A 30 -1.01 -13.20 8.69
N ASP A 31 -1.95 -13.61 7.83
CA ASP A 31 -3.20 -12.85 7.60
C ASP A 31 -4.05 -12.69 8.88
N LYS A 32 -3.83 -13.56 9.86
CA LYS A 32 -4.52 -13.53 11.16
C LYS A 32 -3.73 -12.78 12.24
N ALA A 33 -2.47 -12.42 11.97
CA ALA A 33 -1.55 -11.94 12.99
C ALA A 33 -2.06 -10.67 13.68
N ARG A 34 -2.54 -9.69 12.90
CA ARG A 34 -3.07 -8.44 13.46
C ARG A 34 -4.20 -8.69 14.45
N GLN A 35 -5.20 -9.49 14.06
CA GLN A 35 -6.35 -9.76 14.92
C GLN A 35 -5.91 -10.53 16.17
N GLN A 36 -5.01 -11.50 16.02
CA GLN A 36 -4.50 -12.27 17.16
C GLN A 36 -3.77 -11.38 18.20
N VAL A 37 -3.04 -10.37 17.75
CA VAL A 37 -2.37 -9.39 18.63
C VAL A 37 -3.40 -8.55 19.36
N ILE A 38 -4.44 -8.06 18.68
CA ILE A 38 -5.55 -7.34 19.33
C ILE A 38 -6.24 -8.22 20.38
N ASP A 39 -6.64 -9.44 20.01
CA ASP A 39 -7.34 -10.36 20.91
C ASP A 39 -6.49 -10.66 22.16
N TYR A 40 -5.17 -10.80 21.99
CA TYR A 40 -4.23 -10.98 23.08
C TYR A 40 -4.17 -9.75 24.00
N LEU A 41 -4.05 -8.55 23.43
CA LEU A 41 -3.97 -7.30 24.17
C LEU A 41 -5.28 -6.99 24.90
N ASP A 42 -6.43 -7.21 24.28
CA ASP A 42 -7.76 -7.05 24.91
C ASP A 42 -7.96 -8.05 26.07
N THR A 43 -7.38 -9.25 25.97
CA THR A 43 -7.39 -10.23 27.06
C THR A 43 -6.49 -9.81 28.22
N THR A 44 -5.33 -9.23 27.91
CA THR A 44 -4.29 -8.87 28.89
C THR A 44 -4.58 -7.54 29.58
N TYR A 45 -5.13 -6.59 28.83
CA TYR A 45 -5.43 -5.21 29.24
C TYR A 45 -6.87 -4.83 28.85
N PRO A 46 -7.89 -5.47 29.45
CA PRO A 46 -9.30 -5.29 29.06
C PRO A 46 -9.84 -3.86 29.28
N GLU A 47 -9.15 -3.04 30.06
CA GLU A 47 -9.47 -1.63 30.28
C GLU A 47 -8.95 -0.69 29.19
N VAL A 48 -8.08 -1.17 28.30
CA VAL A 48 -7.49 -0.41 27.20
C VAL A 48 -8.21 -0.77 25.89
N ASP A 49 -8.66 0.23 25.15
CA ASP A 49 -9.21 0.02 23.81
C ASP A 49 -8.08 -0.03 22.78
N HIS A 50 -7.90 -1.20 22.16
CA HIS A 50 -6.87 -1.45 21.14
C HIS A 50 -7.41 -1.35 19.70
N SER A 51 -8.70 -1.12 19.49
CA SER A 51 -9.34 -1.20 18.16
C SER A 51 -8.67 -0.32 17.10
N ASP A 52 -8.27 0.89 17.50
CA ASP A 52 -7.61 1.90 16.67
C ASP A 52 -6.07 1.83 16.67
N TRP A 53 -5.47 0.76 17.22
CA TRP A 53 -4.01 0.62 17.22
C TRP A 53 -3.48 0.26 15.83
N SER A 54 -2.36 0.89 15.48
CA SER A 54 -1.56 0.53 14.31
C SER A 54 -0.61 -0.60 14.70
N ILE A 55 -0.80 -1.78 14.13
CA ILE A 55 0.02 -2.96 14.40
C ILE A 55 0.72 -3.36 13.11
N THR A 56 2.03 -3.20 13.10
CA THR A 56 2.89 -3.61 11.97
C THR A 56 3.52 -4.95 12.30
N VAL A 57 3.14 -6.00 11.58
CA VAL A 57 3.74 -7.31 11.72
C VAL A 57 4.93 -7.42 10.76
N VAL A 58 6.12 -7.67 11.31
CA VAL A 58 7.40 -7.73 10.60
C VAL A 58 7.90 -9.17 10.62
N PRO A 59 7.79 -9.91 9.51
CA PRO A 59 8.37 -11.25 9.40
C PRO A 59 9.89 -11.21 9.53
N ASP A 60 10.44 -11.99 10.47
CA ASP A 60 11.89 -12.19 10.59
C ASP A 60 12.34 -13.23 9.56
N ILE A 61 12.43 -12.78 8.31
CA ILE A 61 12.93 -13.56 7.18
C ILE A 61 13.93 -12.74 6.37
N PRO A 62 14.98 -13.35 5.79
CA PRO A 62 16.00 -12.63 5.02
C PRO A 62 15.44 -11.82 3.85
N GLU A 63 14.34 -12.26 3.24
CA GLU A 63 13.73 -11.61 2.08
C GLU A 63 12.89 -10.38 2.43
N TRP A 64 12.71 -10.06 3.72
CA TRP A 64 11.80 -8.99 4.13
C TRP A 64 12.20 -7.63 3.55
N ASP A 65 13.49 -7.31 3.55
CA ASP A 65 14.01 -6.07 2.94
C ASP A 65 13.67 -5.96 1.45
N LEU A 66 13.75 -7.08 0.73
CA LEU A 66 13.42 -7.13 -0.70
C LEU A 66 11.90 -6.96 -0.92
N VAL A 67 11.07 -7.57 -0.07
CA VAL A 67 9.61 -7.40 -0.11
C VAL A 67 9.23 -5.93 0.14
N MET A 68 9.88 -5.27 1.11
CA MET A 68 9.65 -3.87 1.40
C MET A 68 10.06 -2.95 0.25
N GLN A 69 11.21 -3.21 -0.39
CA GLN A 69 11.63 -2.50 -1.60
C GLN A 69 10.63 -2.70 -2.75
N ALA A 70 10.13 -3.92 -2.97
CA ALA A 70 9.15 -4.20 -4.01
C ALA A 70 7.81 -3.50 -3.77
N ARG A 71 7.35 -3.44 -2.52
CA ARG A 71 6.15 -2.69 -2.11
C ARG A 71 6.31 -1.21 -2.38
N GLU A 72 7.46 -0.65 -2.02
CA GLU A 72 7.77 0.77 -2.24
C GLU A 72 7.80 1.10 -3.73
N ALA A 73 8.52 0.33 -4.55
CA ALA A 73 8.57 0.53 -5.99
C ALA A 73 7.17 0.43 -6.64
N THR A 74 6.32 -0.46 -6.14
CA THR A 74 4.92 -0.57 -6.59
C THR A 74 4.10 0.68 -6.25
N ARG A 75 4.29 1.23 -5.03
CA ARG A 75 3.65 2.47 -4.60
C ARG A 75 4.10 3.65 -5.47
N GLU A 76 5.40 3.81 -5.68
CA GLU A 76 5.96 4.86 -6.53
C GLU A 76 5.43 4.78 -7.97
N ALA A 77 5.35 3.57 -8.54
CA ALA A 77 4.81 3.35 -9.88
C ALA A 77 3.32 3.70 -9.97
N SER A 78 2.53 3.36 -8.94
CA SER A 78 1.12 3.74 -8.85
C SER A 78 0.95 5.26 -8.80
N GLU A 79 1.72 5.94 -7.96
CA GLU A 79 1.70 7.40 -7.87
C GLU A 79 2.12 8.07 -9.18
N ALA A 80 3.18 7.57 -9.82
CA ALA A 80 3.63 8.07 -11.12
C ALA A 80 2.55 7.91 -12.19
N THR A 81 1.82 6.78 -12.18
CA THR A 81 0.69 6.53 -13.09
C THR A 81 -0.45 7.53 -12.86
N VAL A 82 -0.82 7.78 -11.60
CA VAL A 82 -1.84 8.77 -11.25
C VAL A 82 -1.42 10.18 -11.70
N ARG A 83 -0.18 10.58 -11.40
CA ARG A 83 0.38 11.88 -11.83
C ARG A 83 0.39 12.03 -13.35
N ALA A 84 0.85 11.00 -14.07
CA ALA A 84 0.89 11.01 -15.53
C ALA A 84 -0.53 11.13 -16.15
N ALA A 85 -1.52 10.43 -15.59
CA ALA A 85 -2.90 10.54 -16.05
C ALA A 85 -3.46 11.96 -15.87
N GLU A 86 -3.18 12.59 -14.73
CA GLU A 86 -3.64 13.96 -14.44
C GLU A 86 -2.96 14.99 -15.36
N LEU A 87 -1.63 14.92 -15.48
CA LEU A 87 -0.89 15.78 -16.41
C LEU A 87 -1.35 15.58 -17.87
N SER A 88 -1.64 14.34 -18.27
CA SER A 88 -2.15 14.05 -19.62
C SER A 88 -3.49 14.73 -19.89
N ARG A 89 -4.44 14.65 -18.94
CA ARG A 89 -5.73 15.36 -19.05
C ARG A 89 -5.53 16.87 -19.12
N GLN A 90 -4.69 17.42 -18.26
CA GLN A 90 -4.40 18.86 -18.27
C GLN A 90 -3.77 19.32 -19.59
N ALA A 91 -2.80 18.55 -20.11
CA ALA A 91 -2.14 18.84 -21.38
C ALA A 91 -3.15 18.82 -22.54
N VAL A 92 -3.95 17.76 -22.65
CA VAL A 92 -4.99 17.64 -23.68
C VAL A 92 -5.98 18.80 -23.61
N ARG A 93 -6.51 19.13 -22.41
CA ARG A 93 -7.41 20.27 -22.24
C ARG A 93 -6.79 21.59 -22.70
N ARG A 94 -5.52 21.84 -22.35
CA ARG A 94 -4.80 23.06 -22.77
C ARG A 94 -4.53 23.13 -24.28
N LEU A 95 -4.17 22.01 -24.91
CA LEU A 95 -3.97 21.94 -26.36
C LEU A 95 -5.29 22.22 -27.10
N ARG A 96 -6.39 21.60 -26.64
CA ARG A 96 -7.72 21.80 -27.23
C ARG A 96 -8.24 23.21 -27.04
N ALA A 97 -8.03 23.82 -25.87
CA ALA A 97 -8.39 25.23 -25.61
C ALA A 97 -7.63 26.22 -26.50
N LYS A 98 -6.43 25.87 -26.98
CA LYS A 98 -5.67 26.64 -27.97
C LYS A 98 -6.10 26.42 -29.43
N GLY A 99 -7.14 25.62 -29.66
CA GLY A 99 -7.71 25.35 -30.98
C GLY A 99 -6.99 24.26 -31.78
N LEU A 100 -5.99 23.56 -31.21
CA LEU A 100 -5.31 22.47 -31.91
C LEU A 100 -6.28 21.31 -32.15
N SER A 101 -6.19 20.67 -33.32
CA SER A 101 -7.04 19.53 -33.68
C SER A 101 -6.80 18.30 -32.77
N VAL A 102 -7.74 17.35 -32.74
CA VAL A 102 -7.57 16.08 -32.01
C VAL A 102 -6.39 15.29 -32.58
N THR A 103 -6.20 15.34 -33.90
CA THR A 103 -5.08 14.69 -34.61
C THR A 103 -3.74 15.29 -34.17
N ASP A 104 -3.61 16.61 -34.16
CA ASP A 104 -2.35 17.27 -33.77
C ASP A 104 -2.06 17.07 -32.28
N SER A 105 -3.11 17.15 -31.45
CA SER A 105 -2.99 16.88 -30.01
C SER A 105 -2.50 15.45 -29.75
N ALA A 106 -3.00 14.47 -30.51
CA ALA A 106 -2.58 13.07 -30.40
C ALA A 106 -1.12 12.88 -30.82
N ALA A 107 -0.70 13.52 -31.91
CA ALA A 107 0.68 13.50 -32.39
C ALA A 107 1.66 14.12 -31.38
N ILE A 108 1.31 15.28 -30.79
CA ILE A 108 2.13 15.96 -29.78
C ILE A 108 2.23 15.12 -28.49
N MET A 109 1.11 14.54 -28.06
CA MET A 109 1.05 13.74 -26.84
C MET A 109 1.67 12.34 -26.99
N GLY A 110 1.97 11.90 -28.21
CA GLY A 110 2.48 10.55 -28.48
C GLY A 110 1.45 9.45 -28.19
N VAL A 111 0.14 9.75 -28.32
CA VAL A 111 -0.95 8.81 -28.03
C VAL A 111 -1.91 8.69 -29.21
N SER A 112 -2.85 7.73 -29.14
CA SER A 112 -3.88 7.58 -30.18
C SER A 112 -4.92 8.72 -30.14
N ARG A 113 -5.56 9.00 -31.27
CA ARG A 113 -6.67 9.96 -31.34
C ARG A 113 -7.82 9.60 -30.40
N GLY A 114 -8.15 8.31 -30.30
CA GLY A 114 -9.19 7.84 -29.38
C GLY A 114 -8.84 8.10 -27.92
N ARG A 115 -7.55 8.01 -27.55
CA ARG A 115 -7.09 8.35 -26.21
C ARG A 115 -7.24 9.84 -25.91
N VAL A 116 -6.98 10.71 -26.89
CA VAL A 116 -7.23 12.15 -26.73
C VAL A 116 -8.71 12.43 -26.50
N SER A 117 -9.62 11.81 -27.26
CA SER A 117 -11.07 12.00 -27.06
C SER A 117 -11.50 11.62 -25.64
N GLN A 118 -11.06 10.46 -25.14
CA GLN A 118 -11.36 10.00 -23.77
C GLN A 118 -10.78 10.87 -22.65
N LEU A 119 -9.80 11.73 -22.93
CA LEU A 119 -9.16 12.61 -21.95
C LEU A 119 -9.77 14.02 -21.95
N VAL A 120 -10.61 14.34 -22.94
CA VAL A 120 -11.36 15.59 -23.03
C VAL A 120 -12.74 15.46 -22.38
N ASP A 121 -13.33 14.26 -22.46
CA ASP A 121 -14.56 13.87 -21.76
C ASP A 121 -14.38 13.85 -20.23
#